data_AF-A0AAJ4NQE3-F1
#
_entry.id   AF-A0AAJ4NQE3-F1
#
_cell.length_a   1.000
_cell.length_b   1.000
_cell.length_c   1.000
_cell.angle_alpha   90.00
_cell.angle_beta   90.00
_cell.angle_gamma   90.00
#
_symmetry.space_group_name_H-M   'P 1'
#
loop_
_entity.id
_entity.type
_entity.pdbx_description
1 polymer ?
#
loop_
_entity_poly.entity_id
_entity_poly.type
_entity_poly.pdbx_seq_one_letter_code
_entity_poly.pdbx_strand_id
1 'polypeptide(L)'
;MSLFIIFIFKIVTRNKYSLASKDFIIYSFFFALMFTWTGFIGQVIWKTAAIQYLWGYTILIVLYYYLIIENKSFYLISLLGGLFIGLYNEQFVAVLLLFCLAYFIERKINNKIINKGILFFLTGLLIGGVILIAAPGNYVRMDQMSNDQSISLLSQLIYFIHIFKYNLWPHTLIIAWIFILYFALAISNKNNKKISIVIYSLALITVIFVMAPLAYSYGIQIRLMLIYYIIFFIAMMQQFYDNQSIAVTTIYKAFKKIHILFLIGLLIIMGVMGSAYYSIYKFNQNRQKLITELHNKNIENITIPTFELHGEAQPYGITFEAITCDSNNTNNQAFAAFYGFKTVKAEDC
;
A
#
# COMPACT_ATOMS: atom_id res chain seq x y z
N MET A 1 -9.64 -2.11 8.59
CA MET A 1 -9.97 -2.22 7.15
C MET A 1 -11.29 -1.50 6.80
N SER A 2 -12.41 -1.75 7.48
CA SER A 2 -13.70 -1.14 7.11
C SER A 2 -13.72 0.39 7.16
N LEU A 3 -13.17 1.01 8.22
CA LEU A 3 -13.03 2.48 8.30
C LEU A 3 -12.21 3.04 7.13
N PHE A 4 -11.08 2.40 6.83
CA PHE A 4 -10.20 2.77 5.73
C PHE A 4 -10.95 2.79 4.38
N ILE A 5 -11.69 1.72 4.06
CA ILE A 5 -12.50 1.62 2.83
C ILE A 5 -13.58 2.71 2.79
N ILE A 6 -14.29 2.92 3.90
CA ILE A 6 -15.39 3.89 4.01
C ILE A 6 -14.87 5.32 3.80
N PHE A 7 -13.77 5.70 4.45
CA PHE A 7 -13.24 7.05 4.32
C PHE A 7 -12.64 7.31 2.94
N ILE A 8 -11.99 6.33 2.30
CA ILE A 8 -11.58 6.47 0.89
C ILE A 8 -12.81 6.70 0.01
N PHE A 9 -13.89 5.93 0.18
CA PHE A 9 -15.12 6.13 -0.58
C PHE A 9 -15.67 7.55 -0.39
N LYS A 10 -15.72 8.04 0.85
CA LYS A 10 -16.15 9.41 1.15
C LYS A 10 -15.24 10.47 0.52
N ILE A 11 -13.93 10.23 0.47
CA ILE A 11 -12.96 11.11 -0.18
C ILE A 11 -13.19 11.14 -1.69
N VAL A 12 -13.19 9.98 -2.35
CA VAL A 12 -13.24 9.91 -3.82
C VAL A 12 -14.59 10.38 -4.36
N THR A 13 -15.65 10.29 -3.57
CA THR A 13 -16.99 10.77 -3.93
C THR A 13 -17.34 12.15 -3.36
N ARG A 14 -16.49 12.73 -2.52
CA ARG A 14 -16.76 13.99 -1.79
C ARG A 14 -18.10 13.97 -1.06
N ASN A 15 -18.40 12.87 -0.36
CA ASN A 15 -19.67 12.62 0.33
C ASN A 15 -20.95 12.66 -0.55
N LYS A 16 -20.85 12.63 -1.89
CA LYS A 16 -22.03 12.71 -2.77
C LYS A 16 -22.97 11.50 -2.66
N TYR A 17 -22.46 10.34 -2.24
CA TYR A 17 -23.19 9.08 -2.28
C TYR A 17 -23.20 8.37 -0.92
N SER A 18 -24.29 7.65 -0.62
CA SER A 18 -24.43 6.84 0.59
C SER A 18 -23.75 5.49 0.46
N LEU A 19 -23.49 4.81 1.59
CA LEU A 19 -22.90 3.46 1.60
C LEU A 19 -23.85 2.37 1.06
N ALA A 20 -25.16 2.63 1.01
CA ALA A 20 -26.15 1.73 0.42
C ALA A 20 -26.33 1.94 -1.10
N SER A 21 -25.53 2.81 -1.72
CA SER A 21 -25.67 3.18 -3.12
C SER A 21 -25.03 2.18 -4.08
N LYS A 22 -25.47 2.21 -5.34
CA LYS A 22 -24.80 1.51 -6.45
C LYS A 22 -23.36 1.97 -6.63
N ASP A 23 -23.08 3.23 -6.29
CA ASP A 23 -21.73 3.81 -6.33
C ASP A 23 -20.78 3.11 -5.36
N PHE A 24 -21.25 2.75 -4.16
CA PHE A 24 -20.45 2.01 -3.20
C PHE A 24 -20.10 0.62 -3.72
N ILE A 25 -21.04 -0.09 -4.37
CA ILE A 25 -20.78 -1.41 -4.98
C ILE A 25 -19.69 -1.31 -6.06
N ILE A 26 -19.83 -0.35 -6.99
CA ILE A 26 -18.87 -0.16 -8.09
C ILE A 26 -17.49 0.19 -7.52
N TYR A 27 -17.43 1.12 -6.57
CA TYR A 27 -16.21 1.48 -5.86
C TYR A 27 -15.57 0.28 -5.16
N SER A 28 -16.35 -0.48 -4.39
CA SER A 28 -15.87 -1.64 -3.63
C SER A 28 -15.32 -2.72 -4.54
N PHE A 29 -15.93 -2.93 -5.72
CA PHE A 29 -15.40 -3.82 -6.73
C PHE A 29 -14.02 -3.37 -7.22
N PHE A 30 -13.86 -2.12 -7.67
CA PHE A 30 -12.57 -1.64 -8.15
C PHE A 30 -11.51 -1.59 -7.05
N PHE A 31 -11.91 -1.24 -5.83
CA PHE A 31 -11.05 -1.33 -4.66
C PHE A 31 -10.58 -2.78 -4.45
N ALA A 32 -11.50 -3.75 -4.36
CA ALA A 32 -11.16 -5.15 -4.15
C ALA A 32 -10.30 -5.68 -5.29
N LEU A 33 -10.67 -5.42 -6.54
CA LEU A 33 -9.93 -5.86 -7.71
C LEU A 33 -8.48 -5.35 -7.67
N MET A 34 -8.28 -4.04 -7.49
CA MET A 34 -6.95 -3.45 -7.47
C MET A 34 -6.11 -3.96 -6.29
N PHE A 35 -6.65 -3.91 -5.07
CA PHE A 35 -5.87 -4.23 -3.87
C PHE A 35 -5.68 -5.74 -3.66
N THR A 36 -6.46 -6.59 -4.33
CA THR A 36 -6.17 -8.02 -4.40
C THR A 36 -5.08 -8.29 -5.45
N TRP A 37 -5.17 -7.66 -6.62
CA TRP A 37 -4.17 -7.81 -7.70
C TRP A 37 -2.77 -7.34 -7.27
N THR A 38 -2.67 -6.33 -6.41
CA THR A 38 -1.38 -5.83 -5.91
C THR A 38 -0.85 -6.58 -4.68
N GLY A 39 -1.59 -7.58 -4.16
CA GLY A 39 -1.24 -8.26 -2.91
C GLY A 39 -1.40 -7.40 -1.65
N PHE A 40 -1.95 -6.19 -1.77
CA PHE A 40 -2.14 -5.27 -0.64
C PHE A 40 -3.00 -5.92 0.45
N ILE A 41 -4.12 -6.54 0.07
CA ILE A 41 -5.01 -7.17 1.07
C ILE A 41 -4.32 -8.38 1.71
N GLY A 42 -3.54 -9.13 0.93
CA GLY A 42 -2.59 -10.16 1.38
C GLY A 42 -1.77 -9.70 2.59
N GLN A 43 -1.05 -8.60 2.40
CA GLN A 43 -0.18 -7.98 3.40
C GLN A 43 -0.97 -7.41 4.59
N VAL A 44 -2.09 -6.75 4.33
CA VAL A 44 -2.88 -6.09 5.38
C VAL A 44 -3.61 -7.07 6.30
N ILE A 45 -3.87 -8.29 5.87
CA ILE A 45 -4.46 -9.32 6.74
C ILE A 45 -3.41 -10.02 7.61
N TRP A 46 -2.14 -9.97 7.22
CA TRP A 46 -1.06 -10.48 8.06
C TRP A 46 -0.93 -9.58 9.30
N LYS A 47 -1.26 -10.11 10.50
CA LYS A 47 -1.44 -9.33 11.73
C LYS A 47 -0.31 -8.31 12.00
N THR A 48 0.93 -8.72 11.79
CA THR A 48 2.11 -7.86 12.00
C THR A 48 2.15 -6.71 10.99
N ALA A 49 1.83 -6.95 9.72
CA ALA A 49 1.76 -5.91 8.70
C ALA A 49 0.48 -5.07 8.79
N ALA A 50 -0.62 -5.62 9.33
CA ALA A 50 -1.85 -4.88 9.63
C ALA A 50 -1.60 -3.80 10.71
N ILE A 51 -1.01 -4.23 11.83
CA ILE A 51 -0.57 -3.36 12.93
C ILE A 51 0.63 -2.52 12.47
N GLN A 52 1.45 -3.07 11.59
CA GLN A 52 2.52 -2.46 10.81
C GLN A 52 2.06 -1.16 10.15
N TYR A 53 1.22 -1.31 9.13
CA TYR A 53 1.04 -0.40 8.00
C TYR A 53 -0.40 0.17 7.89
N LEU A 54 -1.43 -0.59 8.26
CA LEU A 54 -2.83 -0.21 7.96
C LEU A 54 -3.34 0.98 8.79
N TRP A 55 -3.00 1.01 10.07
CA TRP A 55 -3.48 2.03 11.00
C TRP A 55 -2.90 3.42 10.68
N GLY A 56 -1.61 3.52 10.30
CA GLY A 56 -0.99 4.76 9.84
C GLY A 56 -1.71 5.29 8.59
N TYR A 57 -1.98 4.42 7.63
CA TYR A 57 -2.81 4.79 6.48
C TYR A 57 -4.22 5.23 6.87
N THR A 58 -4.84 4.55 7.84
CA THR A 58 -6.19 4.90 8.30
C THR A 58 -6.23 6.28 8.94
N ILE A 59 -5.26 6.60 9.82
CA ILE A 59 -5.12 7.93 10.43
C ILE A 59 -4.92 8.99 9.36
N LEU A 60 -4.00 8.76 8.42
CA LEU A 60 -3.72 9.68 7.32
C LEU A 60 -4.97 9.97 6.48
N ILE A 61 -5.75 8.94 6.15
CA ILE A 61 -6.96 9.07 5.33
C ILE A 61 -8.07 9.80 6.07
N VAL A 62 -8.26 9.51 7.37
CA VAL A 62 -9.23 10.24 8.20
C VAL A 62 -8.84 11.71 8.34
N LEU A 63 -7.55 12.01 8.55
CA LEU A 63 -7.04 13.38 8.57
C LEU A 63 -7.22 14.07 7.21
N TYR A 64 -6.86 13.41 6.11
CA TYR A 64 -7.06 13.93 4.78
C TYR A 64 -8.53 14.28 4.53
N TYR A 65 -9.46 13.39 4.90
CA TYR A 65 -10.89 13.65 4.78
C TYR A 65 -11.29 14.93 5.53
N TYR A 66 -10.94 15.05 6.81
CA TYR A 66 -11.34 16.22 7.58
C TYR A 66 -10.64 17.51 7.15
N LEU A 67 -9.35 17.47 6.83
CA LEU A 67 -8.57 18.65 6.49
C LEU A 67 -8.80 19.14 5.05
N ILE A 68 -8.97 18.23 4.10
CA ILE A 68 -9.06 18.56 2.67
C ILE A 68 -10.50 18.56 2.17
N ILE A 69 -11.28 17.52 2.49
CA ILE A 69 -12.65 17.33 1.96
C ILE A 69 -13.65 18.17 2.76
N GLU A 70 -13.62 18.06 4.09
CA GLU A 70 -14.50 18.83 4.98
C GLU A 70 -13.94 20.23 5.31
N ASN A 71 -12.69 20.50 4.94
CA ASN A 71 -12.00 21.76 5.21
C ASN A 71 -12.01 22.20 6.69
N LYS A 72 -12.03 21.24 7.62
CA LYS A 72 -11.96 21.48 9.07
C LYS A 72 -10.52 21.66 9.51
N SER A 73 -10.30 22.44 10.56
CA SER A 73 -8.96 22.80 11.04
C SER A 73 -8.76 22.32 12.48
N PHE A 74 -8.18 21.13 12.67
CA PHE A 74 -7.91 20.57 14.00
C PHE A 74 -6.42 20.65 14.34
N TYR A 75 -5.95 21.79 14.88
CA TYR A 75 -4.52 22.05 15.01
C TYR A 75 -3.74 21.00 15.81
N LEU A 76 -4.20 20.66 17.02
CA LEU A 76 -3.53 19.68 17.87
C LEU A 76 -3.56 18.27 17.26
N ILE A 77 -4.72 17.85 16.75
CA ILE A 77 -4.90 16.52 16.14
C ILE A 77 -4.05 16.42 14.86
N SER A 78 -3.98 17.48 14.05
CA SER A 78 -3.12 17.56 12.88
C SER A 78 -1.64 17.47 13.24
N LEU A 79 -1.19 18.20 14.27
CA LEU A 79 0.19 18.18 14.73
C LEU A 79 0.58 16.78 15.24
N LEU A 80 -0.23 16.20 16.12
CA LEU A 80 0.00 14.86 16.65
C LEU A 80 -0.05 13.81 15.54
N GLY A 81 -1.04 13.89 14.64
CA GLY A 81 -1.15 13.01 13.49
C GLY A 81 0.06 13.12 12.54
N GLY A 82 0.55 14.33 12.30
CA GLY A 82 1.77 14.57 11.53
C GLY A 82 2.98 13.94 12.19
N LEU A 83 3.21 14.23 13.47
CA LEU A 83 4.32 13.66 14.27
C LEU A 83 4.33 12.14 14.19
N PHE A 84 3.16 11.57 14.36
CA PHE A 84 2.97 10.13 14.37
C PHE A 84 3.31 9.46 13.04
N ILE A 85 2.80 10.03 11.95
CA ILE A 85 3.11 9.56 10.60
C ILE A 85 4.59 9.83 10.25
N GLY A 86 5.18 10.89 10.79
CA GLY A 86 6.60 11.20 10.60
C GLY A 86 7.53 10.19 11.24
N LEU A 87 7.16 9.67 12.41
CA LEU A 87 7.88 8.60 13.12
C LEU A 87 7.69 7.22 12.47
N TYR A 88 6.79 7.11 11.50
CA TYR A 88 6.32 5.83 11.01
C TYR A 88 7.26 5.19 10.00
N ASN A 89 7.64 5.97 8.99
CA ASN A 89 8.47 5.51 7.87
C ASN A 89 9.00 6.72 7.08
N GLU A 90 10.28 6.70 6.74
CA GLU A 90 10.97 7.74 5.96
C GLU A 90 10.33 8.00 4.60
N GLN A 91 9.80 6.95 3.96
CA GLN A 91 9.10 7.04 2.70
C GLN A 91 7.79 7.83 2.83
N PHE A 92 7.06 7.67 3.95
CA PHE A 92 5.83 8.43 4.18
C PHE A 92 6.14 9.91 4.33
N VAL A 93 7.20 10.25 5.05
CA VAL A 93 7.66 11.63 5.19
C VAL A 93 7.92 12.25 3.82
N ALA A 94 8.72 11.60 2.99
CA ALA A 94 9.07 12.10 1.66
C ALA A 94 7.85 12.25 0.75
N VAL A 95 6.99 11.23 0.67
CA VAL A 95 5.79 11.26 -0.17
C VAL A 95 4.81 12.34 0.29
N LEU A 96 4.54 12.44 1.59
CA LEU A 96 3.59 13.42 2.13
C LEU A 96 4.12 14.84 2.08
N LEU A 97 5.44 15.04 2.23
CA LEU A 97 6.07 16.33 2.01
C LEU A 97 5.81 16.83 0.58
N LEU A 98 6.01 15.98 -0.43
CA LEU A 98 5.75 16.32 -1.83
C LEU A 98 4.27 16.69 -2.06
N PHE A 99 3.33 15.95 -1.47
CA PHE A 99 1.91 16.29 -1.59
C PHE A 99 1.52 17.57 -0.84
N CYS A 100 2.11 17.84 0.33
CA CYS A 100 1.89 19.10 1.05
C CYS A 100 2.42 20.30 0.23
N LEU A 101 3.62 20.17 -0.36
CA LEU A 101 4.20 21.18 -1.24
C LEU A 101 3.31 21.40 -2.48
N ALA A 102 2.89 20.33 -3.15
CA ALA A 102 1.98 20.41 -4.30
C ALA A 102 0.66 21.11 -3.93
N TYR A 103 0.09 20.79 -2.77
CA TYR A 103 -1.10 21.45 -2.25
C TYR A 103 -0.87 22.94 -2.00
N PHE A 104 0.22 23.34 -1.34
CA PHE A 104 0.50 24.77 -1.08
C PHE A 104 0.75 25.56 -2.36
N ILE A 105 1.50 24.97 -3.31
CA ILE A 105 1.75 25.59 -4.61
C ILE A 105 0.43 25.77 -5.37
N GLU A 106 -0.43 24.73 -5.43
CA GLU A 106 -1.73 24.82 -6.09
C GLU A 106 -2.64 25.87 -5.46
N ARG A 107 -2.70 25.92 -4.11
CA ARG A 107 -3.52 26.89 -3.39
C ARG A 107 -3.04 28.31 -3.59
N LYS A 108 -1.72 28.54 -3.53
CA LYS A 108 -1.11 29.85 -3.75
C LYS A 108 -1.37 30.35 -5.17
N ILE A 109 -1.11 29.53 -6.19
CA ILE A 109 -1.32 29.93 -7.59
C ILE A 109 -2.80 30.19 -7.88
N ASN A 110 -3.71 29.43 -7.27
CA ASN A 110 -5.15 29.59 -7.47
C ASN A 110 -5.82 30.57 -6.52
N ASN A 111 -5.06 31.34 -5.72
CA ASN A 111 -5.57 32.29 -4.72
C ASN A 111 -6.62 31.67 -3.78
N LYS A 112 -6.41 30.41 -3.39
CA LYS A 112 -7.28 29.69 -2.47
C LYS A 112 -6.69 29.71 -1.07
N ILE A 113 -7.56 29.77 -0.07
CA ILE A 113 -7.17 29.69 1.34
C ILE A 113 -6.51 28.32 1.61
N ILE A 114 -5.38 28.37 2.31
CA ILE A 114 -4.65 27.20 2.82
C ILE A 114 -5.26 26.80 4.16
N ASN A 115 -5.66 25.54 4.30
CA ASN A 115 -6.11 25.04 5.59
C ASN A 115 -4.93 24.99 6.57
N LYS A 116 -5.03 25.76 7.66
CA LYS A 116 -3.98 25.84 8.69
C LYS A 116 -3.68 24.48 9.35
N GLY A 117 -4.66 23.57 9.44
CA GLY A 117 -4.44 22.21 9.93
C GLY A 117 -3.40 21.44 9.11
N ILE A 118 -3.27 21.70 7.81
CA ILE A 118 -2.24 21.06 6.97
C ILE A 118 -0.84 21.60 7.29
N LEU A 119 -0.73 22.87 7.69
CA LEU A 119 0.53 23.43 8.18
C LEU A 119 0.97 22.74 9.48
N PHE A 120 0.05 22.61 10.45
CA PHE A 120 0.34 21.86 11.69
C PHE A 120 0.68 20.40 11.43
N PHE A 121 -0.02 19.75 10.48
CA PHE A 121 0.30 18.39 10.05
C PHE A 121 1.72 18.31 9.47
N LEU A 122 2.10 19.22 8.57
CA LEU A 122 3.45 19.26 8.01
C LEU A 122 4.51 19.51 9.07
N THR A 123 4.26 20.42 10.02
CA THR A 123 5.18 20.68 11.14
C THR A 123 5.41 19.40 11.95
N GLY A 124 4.34 18.70 12.31
CA GLY A 124 4.45 17.42 13.00
C GLY A 124 5.23 16.38 12.18
N LEU A 125 4.88 16.25 10.89
CA LEU A 125 5.52 15.31 9.97
C LEU A 125 7.04 15.52 9.89
N LEU A 126 7.49 16.77 9.82
CA LEU A 126 8.92 17.10 9.77
C LEU A 126 9.61 16.80 11.10
N ILE A 127 9.00 17.15 12.24
CA ILE A 127 9.56 16.82 13.56
C ILE A 127 9.71 15.30 13.71
N GLY A 128 8.66 14.54 13.39
CA GLY A 128 8.70 13.08 13.45
C GLY A 128 9.70 12.47 12.48
N GLY A 129 9.77 13.00 11.26
CA GLY A 129 10.73 12.55 10.25
C GLY A 129 12.18 12.81 10.64
N VAL A 130 12.48 13.95 11.25
CA VAL A 130 13.84 14.25 11.77
C VAL A 130 14.21 13.29 12.89
N ILE A 131 13.30 13.03 13.84
CA ILE A 131 13.53 12.07 14.92
C ILE A 131 13.77 10.66 14.35
N LEU A 132 12.98 10.25 13.36
CA LEU A 132 13.13 8.95 12.71
C LEU A 132 14.49 8.84 11.99
N ILE A 133 14.86 9.84 11.18
CA ILE A 133 16.12 9.83 10.44
C ILE A 133 17.31 9.81 11.40
N ALA A 134 17.25 10.58 12.50
CA ALA A 134 18.29 10.64 13.51
C ALA A 134 18.33 9.41 14.44
N ALA A 135 17.43 8.43 14.27
CA ALA A 135 17.42 7.25 15.13
C ALA A 135 18.68 6.37 14.91
N PRO A 136 19.33 5.88 15.98
CA PRO A 136 20.60 5.16 15.90
C PRO A 136 20.52 3.90 15.02
N GLY A 137 19.35 3.24 14.99
CA GLY A 137 19.15 2.06 14.15
C GLY A 137 19.30 2.32 12.65
N ASN A 138 19.06 3.55 12.17
CA ASN A 138 19.25 3.89 10.76
C ASN A 138 20.72 4.03 10.40
N TYR A 139 21.55 4.55 11.32
CA TYR A 139 23.00 4.63 11.12
C TYR A 139 23.64 3.24 11.11
N VAL A 140 23.25 2.35 12.04
CA VAL A 140 23.75 0.96 12.05
C VAL A 140 23.41 0.22 10.75
N ARG A 141 22.20 0.44 10.19
CA ARG A 141 21.83 -0.13 8.89
C ARG A 141 22.64 0.45 7.74
N MET A 142 22.92 1.74 7.78
CA MET A 142 23.75 2.40 6.78
C MET A 142 25.18 1.84 6.79
N ASP A 143 25.76 1.63 7.97
CA ASP A 143 27.10 1.04 8.13
C ASP A 143 27.17 -0.41 7.66
N GLN A 144 26.06 -1.16 7.76
CA GLN A 144 25.95 -2.53 7.21
C GLN A 144 25.78 -2.55 5.69
N MET A 145 25.25 -1.47 5.10
CA MET A 145 25.04 -1.32 3.66
C MET A 145 26.23 -0.67 2.95
N SER A 146 27.13 -0.02 3.69
CA SER A 146 28.32 0.64 3.15
C SER A 146 29.44 -0.35 2.84
N ASN A 147 29.23 -1.22 1.86
CA ASN A 147 30.35 -1.73 1.07
C ASN A 147 30.75 -0.60 0.10
N ASP A 148 31.76 0.21 0.47
CA ASP A 148 32.64 1.19 -0.23
C ASP A 148 32.38 1.71 -1.67
N GLN A 149 31.28 1.39 -2.34
CA GLN A 149 30.96 1.90 -3.66
C GLN A 149 30.10 3.15 -3.51
N SER A 150 30.69 4.30 -3.86
CA SER A 150 29.94 5.51 -4.13
C SER A 150 29.02 5.28 -5.34
N ILE A 151 27.81 4.79 -5.07
CA ILE A 151 26.84 4.52 -6.13
C ILE A 151 26.29 5.87 -6.61
N SER A 152 26.53 6.19 -7.87
CA SER A 152 26.02 7.41 -8.48
C SER A 152 24.48 7.45 -8.45
N LEU A 153 23.88 8.64 -8.35
CA LEU A 153 22.43 8.83 -8.48
C LEU A 153 21.89 8.24 -9.79
N LEU A 154 22.67 8.33 -10.87
CA LEU A 154 22.29 7.79 -12.17
C LEU A 154 22.20 6.26 -12.15
N SER A 155 23.15 5.57 -11.50
CA SER A 155 23.10 4.11 -11.38
C SER A 155 21.94 3.65 -10.49
N GLN A 156 21.59 4.39 -9.45
CA GLN A 156 20.38 4.12 -8.65
C GLN A 156 19.10 4.27 -9.49
N LEU A 157 19.02 5.30 -10.34
CA LEU A 157 17.87 5.51 -11.22
C LEU A 157 17.75 4.41 -12.30
N ILE A 158 18.87 4.02 -12.91
CA ILE A 158 18.89 2.93 -13.91
C ILE A 158 18.47 1.61 -13.24
N TYR A 159 19.01 1.31 -12.07
CA TYR A 159 18.64 0.13 -11.29
C TYR A 159 17.16 0.15 -10.91
N PHE A 160 16.64 1.30 -10.46
CA PHE A 160 15.23 1.47 -10.17
C PHE A 160 14.35 1.22 -11.40
N ILE A 161 14.67 1.76 -12.57
CA ILE A 161 13.92 1.51 -13.81
C ILE A 161 13.94 0.02 -14.17
N HIS A 162 15.11 -0.61 -14.03
CA HIS A 162 15.27 -2.04 -14.28
C HIS A 162 14.37 -2.87 -13.36
N ILE A 163 14.46 -2.67 -12.04
CA ILE A 163 13.59 -3.37 -11.09
C ILE A 163 12.13 -3.03 -11.32
N PHE A 164 11.78 -1.76 -11.51
CA PHE A 164 10.39 -1.35 -11.70
C PHE A 164 9.74 -2.07 -12.89
N LYS A 165 10.51 -2.36 -13.95
CA LYS A 165 10.06 -3.07 -15.15
C LYS A 165 10.10 -4.59 -15.02
N TYR A 166 11.16 -5.15 -14.44
CA TYR A 166 11.48 -6.59 -14.51
C TYR A 166 11.29 -7.36 -13.21
N ASN A 167 10.97 -6.69 -12.10
CA ASN A 167 10.79 -7.40 -10.84
C ASN A 167 9.55 -8.31 -10.90
N LEU A 168 9.73 -9.57 -10.51
CA LEU A 168 8.73 -10.64 -10.61
C LEU A 168 7.57 -10.51 -9.61
N TRP A 169 7.65 -9.59 -8.64
CA TRP A 169 6.70 -9.47 -7.54
C TRP A 169 5.60 -8.42 -7.86
N PRO A 170 4.32 -8.69 -7.50
CA PRO A 170 3.20 -8.49 -8.42
C PRO A 170 2.96 -7.02 -8.81
N HIS A 171 3.10 -6.78 -10.12
CA HIS A 171 2.43 -5.72 -10.87
C HIS A 171 2.69 -4.27 -10.46
N THR A 172 3.94 -3.89 -10.17
CA THR A 172 4.37 -2.48 -10.04
C THR A 172 3.90 -1.59 -11.20
N LEU A 173 3.83 -2.16 -12.42
CA LEU A 173 3.31 -1.51 -13.63
C LEU A 173 1.87 -1.02 -13.51
N ILE A 174 1.06 -1.55 -12.58
CA ILE A 174 -0.30 -1.05 -12.36
C ILE A 174 -0.32 0.42 -11.96
N ILE A 175 0.74 0.91 -11.30
CA ILE A 175 0.87 2.34 -10.96
C ILE A 175 0.96 3.18 -12.22
N ALA A 176 1.71 2.73 -13.24
CA ALA A 176 1.81 3.42 -14.52
C ALA A 176 0.45 3.45 -15.23
N TRP A 177 -0.29 2.34 -15.24
CA TRP A 177 -1.63 2.29 -15.82
C TRP A 177 -2.62 3.20 -15.08
N ILE A 178 -2.62 3.18 -13.74
CA ILE A 178 -3.46 4.07 -12.93
C ILE A 178 -3.08 5.53 -13.13
N PHE A 179 -1.78 5.83 -13.30
CA PHE A 179 -1.32 7.18 -13.62
C PHE A 179 -1.85 7.67 -14.96
N ILE A 180 -1.75 6.83 -16.00
CA ILE A 180 -2.28 7.15 -17.34
C ILE A 180 -3.79 7.40 -17.26
N LEU A 181 -4.53 6.54 -16.55
CA LEU A 181 -5.97 6.71 -16.32
C LEU A 181 -6.27 8.01 -15.56
N TYR A 182 -5.55 8.28 -14.47
CA TYR A 182 -5.67 9.53 -13.72
C TYR A 182 -5.45 10.74 -14.65
N PHE A 183 -4.39 10.74 -15.45
CA PHE A 183 -4.04 11.85 -16.33
C PHE A 183 -5.10 12.07 -17.42
N ALA A 184 -5.56 11.00 -18.06
CA ALA A 184 -6.63 11.03 -19.06
C ALA A 184 -7.96 11.55 -18.46
N LEU A 185 -8.32 11.09 -17.26
CA LEU A 185 -9.50 11.57 -16.53
C LEU A 185 -9.33 13.03 -16.10
N ALA A 186 -8.15 13.43 -15.65
CA ALA A 186 -7.88 14.78 -15.19
C ALA A 186 -7.98 15.80 -16.33
N ILE A 187 -7.43 15.49 -17.51
CA ILE A 187 -7.48 16.35 -18.71
C ILE A 187 -8.89 16.43 -19.28
N SER A 188 -9.62 15.32 -19.31
CA SER A 188 -10.99 15.31 -19.85
C SER A 188 -11.99 16.04 -18.94
N ASN A 189 -11.68 16.21 -17.65
CA ASN A 189 -12.53 16.90 -16.71
C ASN A 189 -12.41 18.43 -16.83
N LYS A 190 -13.44 19.06 -17.41
CA LYS A 190 -13.50 20.52 -17.63
C LYS A 190 -13.45 21.36 -16.34
N ASN A 191 -13.80 20.79 -15.19
CA ASN A 191 -13.77 21.49 -13.90
C ASN A 191 -12.34 21.64 -13.34
N ASN A 192 -11.38 20.87 -13.85
CA ASN A 192 -10.01 20.96 -13.41
C ASN A 192 -9.31 22.15 -14.07
N LYS A 193 -8.66 22.97 -13.24
CA LYS A 193 -7.71 23.97 -13.75
C LYS A 193 -6.47 23.26 -14.29
N LYS A 194 -6.05 23.61 -15.52
CA LYS A 194 -4.86 23.03 -16.18
C LYS A 194 -3.61 23.06 -15.30
N ILE A 195 -3.38 24.17 -14.61
CA ILE A 195 -2.24 24.33 -13.70
C ILE A 195 -2.27 23.31 -12.54
N SER A 196 -3.46 23.04 -11.97
CA SER A 196 -3.62 22.05 -10.90
C SER A 196 -3.33 20.64 -11.40
N ILE A 197 -3.76 20.31 -12.63
CA ILE A 197 -3.45 19.01 -13.26
C ILE A 197 -1.93 18.84 -13.37
N VAL A 198 -1.22 19.85 -13.87
CA VAL A 198 0.25 19.81 -14.02
C VAL A 198 0.93 19.61 -12.66
N ILE A 199 0.55 20.40 -11.64
CA ILE A 199 1.14 20.32 -10.30
C ILE A 199 0.97 18.92 -9.69
N TYR A 200 -0.25 18.39 -9.68
CA TYR A 200 -0.50 17.06 -9.08
C TYR A 200 0.05 15.91 -9.94
N SER A 201 0.12 16.05 -11.26
CA SER A 201 0.76 15.05 -12.13
C SER A 201 2.26 15.00 -11.90
N LEU A 202 2.92 16.17 -11.78
CA LEU A 202 4.34 16.25 -11.42
C LEU A 202 4.57 15.65 -10.04
N ALA A 203 3.74 15.98 -9.05
CA ALA A 203 3.85 15.39 -7.71
C ALA A 203 3.75 13.85 -7.73
N LEU A 204 2.78 13.28 -8.47
CA LEU A 204 2.64 11.83 -8.63
C LEU A 204 3.87 11.20 -9.30
N ILE A 205 4.40 11.83 -10.35
CA ILE A 205 5.62 11.35 -11.03
C ILE A 205 6.82 11.41 -10.07
N THR A 206 7.05 12.53 -9.38
CA THR A 206 8.17 12.69 -8.45
C THR A 206 8.09 11.70 -7.28
N VAL A 207 6.88 11.43 -6.79
CA VAL A 207 6.63 10.45 -5.72
C VAL A 207 7.08 9.04 -6.13
N ILE A 208 6.95 8.63 -7.41
CA ILE A 208 7.48 7.34 -7.88
C ILE A 208 9.01 7.28 -7.69
N PHE A 209 9.73 8.37 -7.93
CA PHE A 209 11.19 8.41 -7.78
C PHE A 209 11.66 8.40 -6.32
N VAL A 210 10.80 8.74 -5.36
CA VAL A 210 11.10 8.56 -3.92
C VAL A 210 11.40 7.09 -3.60
N MET A 211 10.90 6.16 -4.41
CA MET A 211 11.19 4.74 -4.23
C MET A 211 12.62 4.33 -4.60
N ALA A 212 13.32 5.10 -5.43
CA ALA A 212 14.57 4.64 -6.03
C ALA A 212 15.65 4.26 -5.00
N PRO A 213 15.90 5.04 -3.93
CA PRO A 213 16.85 4.66 -2.88
C PRO A 213 16.41 3.39 -2.13
N LEU A 214 15.11 3.23 -1.88
CA LEU A 214 14.57 2.10 -1.14
C LEU A 214 14.58 0.81 -1.95
N ALA A 215 14.25 0.90 -3.24
CA ALA A 215 14.34 -0.20 -4.17
C ALA A 215 15.79 -0.70 -4.31
N TYR A 216 16.76 0.22 -4.22
CA TYR A 216 18.18 -0.13 -4.17
C TYR A 216 18.56 -0.84 -2.88
N SER A 217 18.19 -0.30 -1.72
CA SER A 217 18.61 -0.83 -0.41
C SER A 217 17.89 -2.11 0.02
N TYR A 218 16.63 -2.31 -0.36
CA TYR A 218 15.78 -3.38 0.18
C TYR A 218 15.07 -4.22 -0.90
N GLY A 219 15.28 -3.90 -2.18
CA GLY A 219 14.42 -4.37 -3.26
C GLY A 219 13.02 -3.74 -3.22
N ILE A 220 12.20 -3.97 -4.24
CA ILE A 220 10.79 -3.54 -4.20
C ILE A 220 9.99 -4.57 -3.40
N GLN A 221 9.70 -4.24 -2.15
CA GLN A 221 8.85 -5.02 -1.26
C GLN A 221 7.42 -4.48 -1.28
N ILE A 222 6.42 -5.37 -1.32
CA ILE A 222 4.99 -5.00 -1.40
C ILE A 222 4.60 -4.03 -0.27
N ARG A 223 5.15 -4.21 0.94
CA ARG A 223 4.90 -3.32 2.10
C ARG A 223 5.28 -1.86 1.86
N LEU A 224 6.32 -1.61 1.06
CA LEU A 224 6.75 -0.27 0.67
C LEU A 224 5.87 0.30 -0.46
N MET A 225 5.24 -0.57 -1.26
CA MET A 225 4.38 -0.19 -2.38
C MET A 225 2.99 0.32 -1.95
N LEU A 226 2.54 -0.07 -0.75
CA LEU A 226 1.16 0.16 -0.29
C LEU A 226 0.74 1.64 -0.36
N ILE A 227 1.60 2.57 0.03
CA ILE A 227 1.29 4.02 0.00
C ILE A 227 1.01 4.51 -1.42
N TYR A 228 1.76 4.03 -2.42
CA TYR A 228 1.58 4.42 -3.81
C TYR A 228 0.27 3.89 -4.36
N TYR A 229 -0.04 2.62 -4.10
CA TYR A 229 -1.32 2.04 -4.51
C TYR A 229 -2.50 2.84 -3.95
N ILE A 230 -2.45 3.23 -2.68
CA ILE A 230 -3.50 4.04 -2.05
C ILE A 230 -3.63 5.41 -2.72
N ILE A 231 -2.52 6.14 -2.87
CA ILE A 231 -2.54 7.50 -3.39
C ILE A 231 -2.98 7.54 -4.85
N PHE A 232 -2.44 6.65 -5.69
CA PHE A 232 -2.80 6.59 -7.11
C PHE A 232 -4.26 6.15 -7.29
N PHE A 233 -4.73 5.19 -6.49
CA PHE A 233 -6.14 4.81 -6.49
C PHE A 233 -7.07 5.97 -6.12
N ILE A 234 -6.77 6.69 -5.03
CA ILE A 234 -7.56 7.85 -4.60
C ILE A 234 -7.57 8.92 -5.70
N ALA A 235 -6.39 9.25 -6.26
CA ALA A 235 -6.27 10.26 -7.30
C ALA A 235 -7.11 9.90 -8.55
N MET A 236 -7.01 8.65 -9.02
CA MET A 236 -7.74 8.18 -10.18
C MET A 236 -9.26 8.13 -9.92
N MET A 237 -9.69 7.51 -8.82
CA MET A 237 -11.11 7.36 -8.51
C MET A 237 -11.79 8.69 -8.23
N GLN A 238 -11.09 9.64 -7.58
CA GLN A 238 -11.62 10.97 -7.37
C GLN A 238 -11.84 11.70 -8.70
N GLN A 239 -10.89 11.59 -9.64
CA GLN A 239 -11.09 12.13 -10.99
C GLN A 239 -12.24 11.45 -11.71
N PHE A 240 -12.40 10.12 -11.60
CA PHE A 240 -13.53 9.39 -12.21
C PHE A 240 -14.89 9.91 -11.74
N TYR A 241 -15.09 10.06 -10.42
CA TYR A 241 -16.37 10.51 -9.85
C TYR A 241 -16.65 12.02 -10.01
N ASP A 242 -15.61 12.85 -10.15
CA ASP A 242 -15.76 14.28 -10.37
C ASP A 242 -15.84 14.68 -11.85
N ASN A 243 -15.60 13.74 -12.78
CA ASN A 243 -15.56 14.01 -14.22
C ASN A 243 -16.95 14.22 -14.81
N GLN A 244 -17.13 15.32 -15.54
CA GLN A 244 -18.38 15.68 -16.22
C GLN A 244 -18.31 15.57 -17.76
N SER A 245 -17.23 15.01 -18.30
CA SER A 245 -17.13 14.74 -19.74
C SER A 245 -18.20 13.75 -20.18
N ILE A 246 -18.65 13.89 -21.43
CA ILE A 246 -19.70 13.04 -22.02
C ILE A 246 -19.28 11.57 -22.00
N ALA A 247 -18.02 11.28 -22.36
CA ALA A 247 -17.49 9.92 -22.40
C ALA A 247 -17.52 9.26 -21.01
N VAL A 248 -16.95 9.91 -19.99
CA VAL A 248 -16.90 9.35 -18.63
C VAL A 248 -18.29 9.26 -18.02
N THR A 249 -19.15 10.26 -18.24
CA THR A 249 -20.55 10.21 -17.77
C THR A 249 -21.33 9.06 -18.40
N THR A 250 -21.06 8.74 -19.67
CA THR A 250 -21.69 7.61 -20.37
C THR A 250 -21.22 6.27 -19.80
N ILE A 251 -19.90 6.12 -19.60
CA ILE A 251 -19.31 4.93 -18.95
C ILE A 251 -19.89 4.76 -17.54
N TYR A 252 -19.94 5.83 -16.75
CA TYR A 252 -20.47 5.83 -15.40
C TYR A 252 -21.95 5.42 -15.35
N LYS A 253 -22.79 5.93 -16.26
CA LYS A 253 -24.19 5.51 -16.40
C LYS A 253 -24.29 4.03 -16.79
N ALA A 254 -23.43 3.55 -17.68
CA ALA A 254 -23.38 2.14 -18.03
C ALA A 254 -23.02 1.27 -16.82
N PHE A 255 -22.00 1.65 -16.04
CA PHE A 255 -21.62 0.95 -14.81
C PHE A 255 -22.77 0.88 -13.81
N LYS A 256 -23.53 1.97 -13.64
CA LYS A 256 -24.73 1.97 -12.80
C LYS A 256 -25.82 1.01 -13.27
N LYS A 257 -25.99 0.83 -14.58
CA LYS A 257 -26.93 -0.17 -15.13
C LYS A 257 -26.48 -1.59 -14.78
N ILE A 258 -25.20 -1.89 -14.97
CA ILE A 258 -24.63 -3.24 -14.75
C ILE A 258 -24.11 -3.47 -13.31
N HIS A 259 -24.49 -2.65 -12.33
CA HIS A 259 -24.00 -2.74 -10.94
C HIS A 259 -24.13 -4.13 -10.30
N ILE A 260 -25.11 -4.95 -10.72
CA ILE A 260 -25.26 -6.33 -10.25
C ILE A 260 -24.05 -7.20 -10.68
N LEU A 261 -23.51 -7.00 -11.88
CA LEU A 261 -22.30 -7.70 -12.33
C LEU A 261 -21.09 -7.32 -11.46
N PHE A 262 -20.97 -6.05 -11.08
CA PHE A 262 -19.95 -5.60 -10.14
C PHE A 262 -20.12 -6.23 -8.75
N LEU A 263 -21.35 -6.39 -8.28
CA LEU A 263 -21.64 -7.08 -7.01
C LEU A 263 -21.26 -8.56 -7.09
N ILE A 264 -21.64 -9.26 -8.15
CA ILE A 264 -21.26 -10.66 -8.38
C ILE A 264 -19.73 -10.79 -8.41
N GLY A 265 -19.05 -9.93 -9.17
CA GLY A 265 -17.58 -9.91 -9.21
C GLY A 265 -16.94 -9.65 -7.85
N LEU A 266 -17.52 -8.74 -7.04
CA LEU A 266 -17.05 -8.48 -5.69
C LEU A 266 -17.21 -9.72 -4.78
N LEU A 267 -18.35 -10.41 -4.87
CA LEU A 267 -18.59 -11.65 -4.13
C LEU A 267 -17.62 -12.77 -4.54
N ILE A 268 -17.30 -12.88 -5.84
CA ILE A 268 -16.29 -13.84 -6.33
C ILE A 268 -14.92 -13.53 -5.73
N ILE A 269 -14.46 -12.27 -5.81
CA ILE A 269 -13.16 -11.86 -5.23
C ILE A 269 -13.13 -12.19 -3.74
N MET A 270 -14.16 -11.80 -2.99
CA MET A 270 -14.25 -12.07 -1.56
C MET A 270 -14.28 -13.58 -1.25
N GLY A 271 -14.98 -14.37 -2.06
CA GLY A 271 -15.07 -15.82 -1.93
C GLY A 271 -13.72 -16.51 -2.15
N VAL A 272 -13.01 -16.14 -3.22
CA VAL A 272 -11.66 -16.66 -3.52
C VAL A 272 -10.68 -16.31 -2.41
N MET A 273 -10.70 -15.07 -1.94
CA MET A 273 -9.85 -14.64 -0.82
C MET A 273 -10.18 -15.39 0.46
N GLY A 274 -11.47 -15.50 0.80
CA GLY A 274 -11.93 -16.25 1.97
C GLY A 274 -11.47 -17.70 1.94
N SER A 275 -11.59 -18.35 0.77
CA SER A 275 -11.10 -19.71 0.54
C SER A 275 -9.59 -19.83 0.74
N ALA A 276 -8.80 -18.92 0.15
CA ALA A 276 -7.36 -18.91 0.31
C ALA A 276 -6.95 -18.77 1.79
N TYR A 277 -7.52 -17.81 2.52
CA TYR A 277 -7.25 -17.64 3.95
C TYR A 277 -7.69 -18.82 4.81
N TYR A 278 -8.81 -19.45 4.46
CA TYR A 278 -9.26 -20.65 5.15
C TYR A 278 -8.28 -21.82 4.96
N SER A 279 -7.77 -22.01 3.75
CA SER A 279 -6.75 -23.02 3.46
C SER A 279 -5.46 -22.78 4.25
N ILE A 280 -5.01 -21.53 4.35
CA ILE A 280 -3.86 -21.12 5.15
C ILE A 280 -4.09 -21.41 6.64
N TYR A 281 -5.28 -21.08 7.13
CA TYR A 281 -5.65 -21.35 8.52
C TYR A 281 -5.59 -22.85 8.82
N LYS A 282 -6.19 -23.68 7.95
CA LYS A 282 -6.19 -25.13 8.09
C LYS A 282 -4.77 -25.70 8.05
N PHE A 283 -3.92 -25.20 7.13
CA PHE A 283 -2.51 -25.59 7.06
C PHE A 283 -1.77 -25.25 8.36
N ASN A 284 -1.92 -24.03 8.87
CA ASN A 284 -1.29 -23.62 10.12
C ASN A 284 -1.74 -24.47 11.32
N GLN A 285 -3.03 -24.82 11.39
CA GLN A 285 -3.54 -25.71 12.44
C GLN A 285 -2.93 -27.12 12.35
N ASN A 286 -2.87 -27.69 11.14
CA ASN A 286 -2.24 -28.99 10.93
C ASN A 286 -0.75 -28.97 11.28
N ARG A 287 -0.03 -27.91 10.87
CA ARG A 287 1.38 -27.71 11.21
C ARG A 287 1.59 -27.61 12.73
N GLN A 288 0.71 -26.92 13.45
CA GLN A 288 0.83 -26.81 14.90
C GLN A 288 0.62 -28.15 15.63
N LYS A 289 -0.31 -28.98 15.12
CA LYS A 289 -0.49 -30.35 15.61
C LYS A 289 0.76 -31.21 15.36
N LEU A 290 1.31 -31.16 14.14
CA LEU A 290 2.53 -31.88 13.79
C LEU A 290 3.70 -31.47 14.70
N ILE A 291 3.92 -30.16 14.92
CA ILE A 291 4.96 -29.66 15.83
C ILE A 291 4.79 -30.25 17.23
N THR A 292 3.56 -30.26 17.75
CA THR A 292 3.26 -30.81 19.08
C THR A 292 3.54 -32.31 19.15
N GLU A 293 3.18 -33.07 18.12
CA GLU A 293 3.46 -34.51 18.02
C GLU A 293 4.95 -34.80 17.92
N LEU A 294 5.72 -34.00 17.18
CA LEU A 294 7.17 -34.14 17.04
C LEU A 294 7.90 -33.85 18.36
N HIS A 295 7.44 -32.85 19.13
CA HIS A 295 7.95 -32.60 20.48
C HIS A 295 7.64 -33.77 21.42
N ASN A 296 6.43 -34.32 21.39
CA ASN A 296 6.07 -35.48 22.23
C ASN A 296 6.92 -36.73 21.90
N LYS A 297 7.42 -36.84 20.67
CA LYS A 297 8.34 -37.90 20.23
C LYS A 297 9.82 -37.58 20.50
N ASN A 298 10.14 -36.44 21.10
CA ASN A 298 11.50 -35.95 21.35
C ASN A 298 12.38 -35.91 20.09
N ILE A 299 11.80 -35.54 18.94
CA ILE A 299 12.54 -35.43 17.68
C ILE A 299 13.16 -34.03 17.57
N GLU A 300 14.48 -33.95 17.55
CA GLU A 300 15.21 -32.67 17.52
C GLU A 300 15.44 -32.11 16.10
N ASN A 301 15.53 -32.98 15.09
CA ASN A 301 15.73 -32.62 13.68
C ASN A 301 14.49 -33.02 12.89
N ILE A 302 13.79 -32.04 12.33
CA ILE A 302 12.46 -32.29 11.76
C ILE A 302 12.36 -31.89 10.30
N THR A 303 11.54 -32.62 9.57
CA THR A 303 11.03 -32.26 8.25
C THR A 303 9.57 -31.82 8.38
N ILE A 304 9.21 -30.72 7.72
CA ILE A 304 7.87 -30.16 7.77
C ILE A 304 7.34 -30.02 6.34
N PRO A 305 6.05 -30.37 6.09
CA PRO A 305 5.43 -30.15 4.79
C PRO A 305 5.51 -28.67 4.39
N THR A 306 5.79 -28.44 3.12
CA THR A 306 5.72 -27.09 2.54
C THR A 306 4.26 -26.74 2.24
N PHE A 307 3.92 -25.45 2.38
CA PHE A 307 2.61 -24.99 1.91
C PHE A 307 2.74 -24.58 0.45
N GLU A 308 2.39 -25.48 -0.46
CA GLU A 308 2.22 -25.14 -1.85
C GLU A 308 0.83 -24.55 -2.09
N LEU A 309 0.77 -23.28 -2.46
CA LEU A 309 -0.41 -22.74 -3.12
C LEU A 309 -0.38 -23.23 -4.58
N HIS A 310 -1.03 -24.37 -4.85
CA HIS A 310 -1.23 -24.85 -6.22
C HIS A 310 -2.10 -23.88 -7.02
N GLY A 311 -1.58 -23.40 -8.16
CA GLY A 311 -2.32 -22.59 -9.14
C GLY A 311 -2.97 -21.35 -8.54
N GLU A 312 -3.90 -20.74 -9.28
CA GLU A 312 -4.95 -19.72 -8.97
C GLU A 312 -4.82 -18.67 -7.83
N ALA A 313 -4.13 -18.90 -6.72
CA ALA A 313 -3.99 -17.98 -5.58
C ALA A 313 -2.70 -17.14 -5.56
N GLN A 314 -1.65 -17.54 -6.30
CA GLN A 314 -0.45 -16.71 -6.53
C GLN A 314 -0.74 -15.29 -7.07
N PRO A 315 -1.68 -15.06 -8.01
CA PRO A 315 -1.96 -13.72 -8.54
C PRO A 315 -2.64 -12.76 -7.55
N TYR A 316 -3.11 -13.24 -6.38
CA TYR A 316 -3.73 -12.40 -5.34
C TYR A 316 -2.73 -11.90 -4.29
N GLY A 317 -1.42 -12.07 -4.56
CA GLY A 317 -0.32 -11.56 -3.75
C GLY A 317 -0.30 -12.07 -2.30
N ILE A 318 -0.86 -13.25 -2.08
CA ILE A 318 -0.76 -14.00 -0.84
C ILE A 318 0.53 -14.82 -0.92
N THR A 319 1.59 -14.34 -0.28
CA THR A 319 2.92 -14.97 -0.31
C THR A 319 3.20 -15.71 1.00
N PHE A 320 3.79 -16.89 0.90
CA PHE A 320 4.34 -17.63 2.04
C PHE A 320 5.83 -17.85 1.80
N GLU A 321 6.66 -17.31 2.68
CA GLU A 321 8.04 -17.79 2.78
C GLU A 321 7.99 -19.16 3.47
N ALA A 322 8.19 -20.20 2.66
CA ALA A 322 8.19 -21.56 3.13
C ALA A 322 9.55 -21.93 3.75
N ILE A 323 9.53 -22.96 4.60
CA ILE A 323 10.74 -23.68 4.99
C ILE A 323 11.38 -24.23 3.72
N THR A 324 12.70 -24.11 3.63
CA THR A 324 13.48 -24.58 2.46
C THR A 324 14.19 -25.90 2.75
N CYS A 325 14.77 -26.51 1.72
CA CYS A 325 15.61 -27.70 1.87
C CYS A 325 16.94 -27.45 2.58
N ASP A 326 17.40 -26.19 2.60
CA ASP A 326 18.61 -25.80 3.30
C ASP A 326 18.31 -25.47 4.77
N SER A 327 18.80 -26.31 5.68
CA SER A 327 18.69 -26.09 7.12
C SER A 327 19.44 -24.86 7.62
N ASN A 328 20.42 -24.35 6.85
CA ASN A 328 21.17 -23.14 7.18
C ASN A 328 20.48 -21.87 6.70
N ASN A 329 19.35 -21.98 6.00
CA ASN A 329 18.56 -20.82 5.62
C ASN A 329 18.07 -20.07 6.87
N THR A 330 18.15 -18.74 6.86
CA THR A 330 17.77 -17.88 7.99
C THR A 330 16.33 -18.11 8.46
N ASN A 331 15.40 -18.40 7.53
CA ASN A 331 14.01 -18.69 7.87
C ASN A 331 13.86 -20.04 8.57
N ASN A 332 14.61 -21.06 8.14
CA ASN A 332 14.64 -22.37 8.79
C ASN A 332 15.23 -22.27 10.20
N GLN A 333 16.33 -21.52 10.36
CA GLN A 333 16.96 -21.28 11.66
C GLN A 333 16.04 -20.51 12.61
N ALA A 334 15.38 -19.44 12.14
CA ALA A 334 14.44 -18.67 12.94
C ALA A 334 13.24 -19.53 13.38
N PHE A 335 12.73 -20.39 12.49
CA PHE A 335 11.67 -21.33 12.83
C PHE A 335 12.14 -22.36 13.87
N ALA A 336 13.31 -22.96 13.65
CA ALA A 336 13.90 -23.93 14.57
C ALA A 336 14.07 -23.33 15.97
N ALA A 337 14.62 -22.12 16.06
CA ALA A 337 14.80 -21.40 17.32
C ALA A 337 13.46 -21.05 17.99
N PHE A 338 12.45 -20.61 17.24
CA PHE A 338 11.15 -20.23 17.79
C PHE A 338 10.40 -21.42 18.40
N TYR A 339 10.46 -22.58 17.76
CA TYR A 339 9.76 -23.78 18.23
C TYR A 339 10.65 -24.71 19.08
N GLY A 340 11.96 -24.46 19.20
CA GLY A 340 12.87 -25.27 20.02
C GLY A 340 13.35 -26.56 19.35
N PHE A 341 13.53 -26.54 18.03
CA PHE A 341 14.17 -27.63 17.26
C PHE A 341 15.65 -27.32 17.00
N LYS A 342 16.46 -28.36 16.76
CA LYS A 342 17.88 -28.23 16.40
C LYS A 342 18.05 -27.88 14.92
N THR A 343 17.32 -28.58 14.04
CA THR A 343 17.27 -28.28 12.61
C THR A 343 15.89 -28.52 12.03
N VAL A 344 15.55 -27.77 10.98
CA VAL A 344 14.28 -27.88 10.27
C VAL A 344 14.55 -27.86 8.76
N LYS A 345 13.89 -28.75 8.02
CA LYS A 345 13.93 -28.81 6.54
C LYS A 345 12.52 -29.00 5.96
N ALA A 346 12.37 -28.66 4.68
CA ALA A 346 11.18 -29.00 3.92
C ALA A 346 11.09 -30.53 3.71
N GLU A 347 9.86 -31.04 3.55
CA GLU A 347 9.60 -32.45 3.21
C GLU A 347 9.91 -32.77 1.74
N ASP A 348 9.76 -31.79 0.84
CA ASP A 348 9.96 -31.94 -0.62
C ASP A 348 11.41 -31.73 -1.06
N CYS A 349 12.33 -32.37 -0.32
CA CYS A 349 13.76 -32.47 -0.62
C CYS A 349 14.11 -33.93 -0.92
#